data_AF-A0A4Q4WTH6-F1
#
_entry.id   AF-A0A4Q4WTH6-F1
#
_cell.length_a   1.000
_cell.length_b   1.000
_cell.length_c   1.000
_cell.angle_alpha   90.00
_cell.angle_beta   90.00
_cell.angle_gamma   90.00
#
_symmetry.space_group_name_H-M   'P 1'
#
loop_
_entity.id
_entity.type
_entity.pdbx_description
1 polymer ?
#
loop_
_entity_poly.entity_id
_entity_poly.type
_entity_poly.pdbx_seq_one_letter_code
_entity_poly.pdbx_strand_id
1 'polypeptide(L)'
;MKFTTILVLALPAVAVAQPLVTTASEAAPDPTGTAPDLMEICEKEASSYADACGRCLHRCENSSVPDQCFYSTFMTINMIHSQCWQHGGQDCRNRAVSQVCGN
;
A
#
# COMPACT_ATOMS: atom_id res chain seq x y z
N MET A 1 3.02 33.95 40.17
CA MET A 1 1.82 33.47 40.89
C MET A 1 1.24 32.31 40.11
N LYS A 2 0.83 31.25 40.80
CA LYS A 2 0.40 29.95 40.29
C LYS A 2 -1.12 29.98 40.14
N PHE A 3 -1.66 29.69 38.96
CA PHE A 3 -3.10 29.48 38.79
C PHE A 3 -3.36 28.22 37.98
N THR A 4 -3.73 27.19 38.72
CA THR A 4 -4.20 25.90 38.25
C THR A 4 -5.70 26.03 38.01
N THR A 5 -6.17 25.76 36.79
CA THR A 5 -7.61 25.72 36.49
C THR A 5 -7.89 24.46 35.71
N ILE A 6 -8.43 23.45 36.40
CA ILE A 6 -9.00 22.25 35.79
C ILE A 6 -10.47 22.56 35.55
N LEU A 7 -10.87 22.67 34.29
CA LEU A 7 -12.28 22.76 33.90
C LEU A 7 -12.67 21.41 33.27
N VAL A 8 -13.36 20.58 34.04
CA VAL A 8 -14.06 19.40 33.54
C VAL A 8 -15.39 19.88 32.99
N LEU A 9 -15.62 19.70 31.69
CA LEU A 9 -16.91 19.94 31.05
C LEU A 9 -17.43 18.63 30.45
N ALA A 10 -18.61 18.26 30.91
CA ALA A 10 -19.35 17.06 30.59
C ALA A 10 -19.61 16.93 29.08
N LEU A 11 -19.40 15.71 28.55
CA LEU A 11 -19.80 15.36 27.20
C LEU A 11 -21.29 14.98 27.18
N PRO A 12 -22.10 15.49 26.22
CA PRO A 12 -23.42 14.96 25.98
C PRO A 12 -23.32 13.55 25.38
N ALA A 13 -23.96 12.58 26.04
CA ALA A 13 -24.11 11.23 25.51
C ALA A 13 -25.05 11.26 24.29
N VAL A 14 -24.48 11.15 23.09
CA VAL A 14 -25.24 11.02 21.86
C VAL A 14 -25.64 9.54 21.73
N ALA A 15 -26.89 9.23 22.05
CA ALA A 15 -27.46 7.91 21.80
C ALA A 15 -27.80 7.78 20.30
N VAL A 16 -26.94 7.11 19.55
CA VAL A 16 -27.19 6.74 18.14
C VAL A 16 -27.91 5.40 18.13
N ALA A 17 -29.19 5.42 17.75
CA ALA A 17 -29.95 4.21 17.42
C ALA A 17 -29.36 3.59 16.15
N GLN A 18 -28.86 2.35 16.25
CA GLN A 18 -28.34 1.60 15.12
C GLN A 18 -29.49 0.81 14.46
N PRO A 19 -29.70 0.93 13.14
CA PRO A 19 -30.58 0.00 12.43
C PRO A 19 -29.98 -1.40 12.50
N LEU A 20 -30.84 -2.38 12.76
CA LEU A 20 -30.53 -3.81 12.73
C LEU A 20 -30.10 -4.17 11.30
N VAL A 21 -28.78 -4.13 11.06
CA VAL A 21 -28.21 -4.64 9.81
C VAL A 21 -28.26 -6.16 9.92
N THR A 22 -29.24 -6.76 9.23
CA THR A 22 -29.21 -8.17 8.88
C THR A 22 -27.85 -8.45 8.28
N THR A 23 -27.00 -9.17 9.01
CA THR A 23 -25.70 -9.60 8.53
C THR A 23 -25.96 -10.63 7.43
N ALA A 24 -26.11 -10.15 6.21
CA ALA A 24 -25.80 -10.96 5.05
C ALA A 24 -24.35 -11.40 5.28
N SER A 25 -24.15 -12.72 5.36
CA SER A 25 -22.82 -13.30 5.31
C SER A 25 -22.24 -12.88 3.96
N GLU A 26 -21.51 -11.76 3.93
CA GLU A 26 -20.60 -11.47 2.84
C GLU A 26 -19.68 -12.68 2.77
N ALA A 27 -19.74 -13.38 1.64
CA ALA A 27 -18.69 -14.31 1.28
C ALA A 27 -17.41 -13.50 1.34
N ALA A 28 -16.55 -13.81 2.32
CA ALA A 28 -15.19 -13.30 2.31
C ALA A 28 -14.64 -13.61 0.91
N PRO A 29 -14.13 -12.61 0.16
CA PRO A 29 -13.44 -12.93 -1.07
C PRO A 29 -12.32 -13.90 -0.71
N ASP A 30 -12.37 -15.06 -1.34
CA ASP A 30 -11.33 -16.06 -1.29
C ASP A 30 -9.99 -15.33 -1.53
N PRO A 31 -8.95 -15.51 -0.69
CA PRO A 31 -7.62 -15.04 -1.01
C PRO A 31 -7.07 -15.93 -2.13
N THR A 32 -7.65 -15.81 -3.33
CA THR A 32 -7.18 -16.45 -4.56
C THR A 32 -5.96 -15.71 -5.10
N GLY A 33 -5.00 -15.41 -4.23
CA GLY A 33 -3.67 -14.95 -4.60
C GLY A 33 -2.74 -16.15 -4.65
N THR A 34 -3.02 -17.13 -5.51
CA THR A 34 -2.02 -18.16 -5.81
C THR A 34 -0.84 -17.41 -6.42
N ALA A 35 0.35 -17.47 -5.82
CA ALA A 35 1.56 -16.77 -6.26
C ALA A 35 1.77 -16.58 -7.80
N PRO A 36 1.40 -17.52 -8.70
CA PRO A 36 1.32 -17.29 -10.14
C PRO A 36 0.49 -16.06 -10.58
N ASP A 37 -0.71 -15.84 -10.03
CA ASP A 37 -1.55 -14.69 -10.37
C ASP A 37 -0.90 -13.38 -9.91
N LEU A 38 -0.34 -13.37 -8.70
CA LEU A 38 0.31 -12.17 -8.16
C LEU A 38 1.59 -11.82 -8.94
N MET A 39 2.35 -12.84 -9.37
CA MET A 39 3.52 -12.65 -10.23
C MET A 39 3.12 -12.14 -11.62
N GLU A 40 2.12 -12.75 -12.25
CA GLU A 40 1.67 -12.31 -13.58
C GLU A 40 1.13 -10.87 -13.56
N ILE A 41 0.34 -10.52 -12.54
CA ILE A 41 -0.13 -9.14 -12.34
C ILE A 41 1.05 -8.20 -12.13
N CYS A 42 2.03 -8.61 -11.32
CA CYS A 42 3.24 -7.81 -11.13
C CYS A 42 3.97 -7.59 -12.46
N GLU A 43 4.28 -8.64 -13.22
CA GLU A 43 5.04 -8.55 -14.47
C GLU A 43 4.34 -7.67 -15.51
N LYS A 44 3.01 -7.77 -15.57
CA LYS A 44 2.15 -6.92 -16.41
C LYS A 44 2.25 -5.44 -16.02
N GLU A 45 2.16 -5.12 -14.74
CA GLU A 45 2.17 -3.72 -14.25
C GLU A 45 3.58 -3.13 -14.13
N ALA A 46 4.60 -3.98 -13.95
CA ALA A 46 5.99 -3.59 -13.76
C ALA A 46 6.65 -3.03 -15.02
N SER A 47 6.16 -3.39 -16.21
CA SER A 47 6.71 -2.95 -17.49
C SER A 47 8.23 -3.22 -17.57
N SER A 48 9.07 -2.17 -17.61
CA SER A 48 10.54 -2.28 -17.65
C SER A 48 11.20 -2.76 -16.35
N TYR A 49 10.41 -3.02 -15.30
CA TYR A 49 10.85 -3.53 -14.01
C TYR A 49 10.36 -4.97 -13.72
N ALA A 50 9.92 -5.73 -14.73
CA ALA A 50 9.39 -7.09 -14.52
C ALA A 50 10.36 -8.03 -13.76
N ASP A 51 11.67 -7.91 -13.99
CA ASP A 51 12.71 -8.63 -13.24
C ASP A 51 12.78 -8.27 -11.74
N ALA A 52 12.20 -7.14 -11.33
CA ALA A 52 12.09 -6.74 -9.93
C ALA A 52 10.87 -7.38 -9.23
N CYS A 53 9.96 -8.02 -9.95
CA CYS A 53 8.74 -8.57 -9.38
C CYS A 53 8.99 -9.55 -8.24
N GLY A 54 9.96 -10.46 -8.39
CA GLY A 54 10.32 -11.39 -7.32
C GLY A 54 10.68 -10.72 -5.99
N ARG A 55 11.17 -9.47 -6.02
CA ARG A 55 11.46 -8.68 -4.82
C ARG A 55 10.24 -7.89 -4.34
N CYS A 56 9.37 -7.46 -5.26
CA CYS A 56 8.24 -6.59 -4.96
C CYS A 56 6.94 -7.31 -4.56
N LEU A 57 6.81 -8.62 -4.78
CA LEU A 57 5.57 -9.38 -4.54
C LEU A 57 4.95 -9.16 -3.15
N HIS A 58 5.77 -9.21 -2.09
CA HIS A 58 5.33 -9.07 -0.71
C HIS A 58 4.60 -7.74 -0.41
N ARG A 59 4.81 -6.70 -1.23
CA ARG A 59 4.13 -5.40 -1.04
C ARG A 59 2.63 -5.47 -1.29
N CYS A 60 2.20 -6.38 -2.16
CA CYS A 60 0.83 -6.43 -2.64
C CYS A 60 0.16 -7.79 -2.38
N GLU A 61 0.82 -8.73 -1.71
CA GLU A 61 0.30 -10.08 -1.44
C GLU A 61 -0.99 -10.10 -0.62
N ASN A 62 -1.20 -9.08 0.24
CA ASN A 62 -2.40 -8.94 1.07
C ASN A 62 -3.36 -7.86 0.52
N SER A 63 -3.12 -7.34 -0.69
CA SER A 63 -3.98 -6.33 -1.31
C SER A 63 -5.18 -6.98 -1.98
N SER A 64 -6.38 -6.43 -1.75
CA SER A 64 -7.59 -6.81 -2.51
C SER A 64 -7.60 -6.21 -3.93
N VAL A 65 -6.65 -5.34 -4.26
CA VAL A 65 -6.49 -4.66 -5.55
C VAL A 65 -5.02 -4.72 -6.01
N PRO A 66 -4.51 -5.92 -6.36
CA PRO A 66 -3.10 -6.14 -6.67
C PRO A 66 -2.62 -5.34 -7.89
N ASP A 67 -3.38 -5.24 -8.98
CA ASP A 67 -3.00 -4.44 -10.17
C ASP A 67 -2.69 -2.99 -9.79
N GLN A 68 -3.59 -2.35 -9.04
CA GLN A 68 -3.42 -0.96 -8.63
C GLN A 68 -2.27 -0.79 -7.62
N CYS A 69 -2.06 -1.78 -6.75
CA CYS A 69 -0.95 -1.80 -5.81
C CYS A 69 0.41 -1.87 -6.55
N PHE A 70 0.55 -2.77 -7.52
CA PHE A 70 1.77 -2.89 -8.31
C PHE A 70 1.98 -1.67 -9.20
N TYR A 71 0.95 -1.20 -9.89
CA TYR A 71 1.01 0.04 -10.68
C TYR A 71 1.57 1.21 -9.86
N SER A 72 1.02 1.44 -8.66
CA SER A 72 1.49 2.51 -7.76
C SER A 72 2.94 2.28 -7.28
N THR A 73 3.29 1.03 -6.99
CA THR A 73 4.64 0.63 -6.57
C THR A 73 5.66 0.94 -7.67
N PHE A 74 5.41 0.53 -8.91
CA PHE A 74 6.34 0.75 -10.03
C PHE A 74 6.36 2.20 -10.51
N MET A 75 5.26 2.93 -10.39
CA MET A 75 5.25 4.39 -10.57
C MET A 75 6.17 5.09 -9.56
N THR A 76 6.18 4.65 -8.31
CA THR A 76 7.08 5.18 -7.27
C THR A 76 8.54 4.86 -7.59
N ILE A 77 8.84 3.61 -8.00
CA ILE A 77 10.19 3.20 -8.44
C ILE A 77 10.63 4.08 -9.61
N ASN A 78 9.77 4.28 -10.61
CA ASN A 78 10.09 5.08 -11.78
C ASN A 78 10.36 6.55 -11.43
N MET A 79 9.61 7.11 -10.49
CA MET A 79 9.84 8.46 -9.98
C MET A 79 11.22 8.58 -9.32
N ILE A 80 11.58 7.67 -8.41
CA ILE A 80 12.87 7.65 -7.72
C ILE A 80 14.02 7.44 -8.71
N HIS A 81 13.85 6.50 -9.65
CA HIS A 81 14.81 6.23 -10.72
C HIS A 81 15.08 7.50 -11.54
N SER A 82 14.02 8.20 -11.94
CA SER A 82 14.11 9.45 -12.71
C SER A 82 14.76 10.58 -11.92
N GLN A 83 14.46 10.73 -10.63
CA GLN A 83 15.10 11.72 -9.77
C GLN A 83 16.61 11.42 -9.62
N CYS A 84 16.97 10.16 -9.38
CA CYS A 84 18.37 9.77 -9.27
C CYS A 84 19.15 10.11 -10.55
N TRP A 85 18.59 9.83 -11.73
CA TRP A 85 19.20 10.22 -13.01
C TRP A 85 19.36 11.73 -13.16
N GLN A 86 18.34 12.51 -12.80
CA GLN A 86 18.37 13.98 -12.89
C GLN A 86 19.46 14.60 -11.99
N HIS A 87 19.86 13.93 -10.92
CA HIS A 87 20.91 14.37 -10.02
C HIS A 87 22.28 13.72 -10.30
N GLY A 88 22.46 13.06 -11.45
CA GLY A 88 23.74 12.43 -11.82
C GLY A 88 24.10 11.21 -10.97
N GLY A 89 23.09 10.55 -10.39
CA GLY A 89 23.27 9.36 -9.58
C GLY A 89 23.74 8.14 -10.39
N GLN A 90 24.29 7.16 -9.68
CA GLN A 90 24.71 5.87 -10.24
C GLN A 90 23.78 4.76 -9.74
N ASP A 91 23.66 3.69 -10.55
CA ASP A 91 22.86 2.50 -10.24
C ASP A 91 21.40 2.83 -9.85
N CYS A 92 20.83 3.83 -10.51
CA CYS A 92 19.57 4.45 -10.09
C CYS A 92 18.38 3.48 -10.11
N ARG A 93 18.39 2.51 -11.02
CA ARG A 93 17.36 1.48 -11.12
C ARG A 93 17.36 0.58 -9.88
N ASN A 94 18.50 -0.03 -9.55
CA ASN A 94 18.58 -0.92 -8.39
C ASN A 94 18.33 -0.16 -7.09
N ARG A 95 18.83 1.07 -6.96
CA ARG A 95 18.55 1.92 -5.79
C ARG A 95 17.07 2.19 -5.62
N ALA A 96 16.37 2.54 -6.71
CA ALA A 96 14.93 2.76 -6.68
C ALA A 96 14.15 1.49 -6.30
N VAL A 97 14.49 0.35 -6.90
CA VAL A 97 13.88 -0.94 -6.57
C VAL A 97 14.17 -1.32 -5.12
N SER A 98 15.41 -1.22 -4.64
CA SER A 98 15.77 -1.54 -3.25
C SER A 98 15.08 -0.61 -2.25
N GLN A 99 14.87 0.66 -2.59
CA GLN A 99 14.19 1.61 -1.71
C GLN A 99 12.70 1.30 -1.56
N VAL A 100 12.06 0.77 -2.59
CA VAL A 100 10.62 0.47 -2.58
C VAL A 100 10.37 -0.98 -2.15
N CYS A 101 11.07 -1.94 -2.72
CA CYS A 101 10.83 -3.37 -2.55
C CYS A 101 11.82 -4.06 -1.61
N GLY A 102 12.71 -3.33 -0.94
CA GLY A 102 13.74 -3.95 -0.10
C GLY A 102 14.78 -4.72 -0.91
N ASN A 103 15.74 -5.34 -0.22
CA ASN A 103 16.77 -6.17 -0.85
C ASN A 103 16.30 -7.61 -1.00
#